data_AF-A0AAP3DCN6-F1
#
_entry.id   AF-A0AAP3DCN6-F1
#
_cell.length_a   1.000
_cell.length_b   1.000
_cell.length_c   1.000
_cell.angle_alpha   90.00
_cell.angle_beta   90.00
_cell.angle_gamma   90.00
#
_symmetry.space_group_name_H-M   'P 1'
#
loop_
_entity.id
_entity.type
_entity.pdbx_description
1 polymer ?
#
loop_
_entity_poly.entity_id
_entity_poly.type
_entity_poly.pdbx_seq_one_letter_code
_entity_poly.pdbx_strand_id
1 'polypeptide(L)'
;MKKKITYELRRFIDISPYTEDYEVVSSALGYDKKIYILLVNKTPERMDGIFVQSKTSSLFTYKVLTIAEDGQIYETSLPKQRYNYHFYTAY
;
A
#
# COMPACT_ATOMS: atom_id res chain seq x y z
N MET A 1 -32.38 -17.17 17.96
CA MET A 1 -30.96 -16.95 18.31
C MET A 1 -30.12 -16.99 17.04
N LYS A 2 -29.34 -15.94 16.72
CA LYS A 2 -28.36 -16.00 15.62
C LYS A 2 -27.16 -16.84 16.09
N LYS A 3 -26.76 -17.83 15.29
CA LYS A 3 -25.61 -18.70 15.57
C LYS A 3 -24.33 -17.87 15.49
N LYS A 4 -23.51 -17.88 16.56
CA LYS A 4 -22.19 -17.23 16.56
C LYS A 4 -21.21 -18.14 15.82
N ILE A 5 -20.59 -17.62 14.75
CA ILE A 5 -19.53 -18.32 14.01
C ILE A 5 -18.21 -17.63 14.36
N THR A 6 -17.20 -18.42 14.70
CA THR A 6 -15.84 -17.97 14.99
C THR A 6 -14.94 -18.43 13.85
N TYR A 7 -14.13 -17.51 13.30
CA TYR A 7 -13.14 -17.82 12.28
C TYR A 7 -11.74 -17.63 12.86
N GLU A 8 -10.84 -18.57 12.59
CA GLU A 8 -9.42 -18.42 12.86
C GLU A 8 -8.80 -17.58 11.74
N LEU A 9 -8.22 -16.43 12.09
CA LEU A 9 -7.47 -15.61 11.13
C LEU A 9 -6.08 -16.19 10.98
N ARG A 10 -5.74 -16.60 9.75
CA ARG A 10 -4.40 -17.07 9.40
C ARG A 10 -3.68 -15.98 8.61
N ARG A 11 -2.37 -15.84 8.85
CA ARG A 11 -1.53 -14.98 8.04
C ARG A 11 -1.54 -15.50 6.60
N PHE A 12 -1.94 -14.64 5.67
CA PHE A 12 -1.93 -14.99 4.24
C PHE A 12 -0.51 -14.93 3.67
N ILE A 13 0.21 -13.83 3.92
CA ILE A 13 1.54 -13.61 3.33
C ILE A 13 2.42 -12.72 4.22
N ASP A 14 3.74 -12.83 4.05
CA ASP A 14 4.72 -11.94 4.65
C ASP A 14 5.21 -10.90 3.64
N ILE A 15 4.95 -9.61 3.93
CA ILE A 15 5.40 -8.49 3.10
C ILE A 15 6.59 -7.74 3.71
N SER A 16 7.09 -8.14 4.88
CA SER A 16 8.24 -7.49 5.52
C SER A 16 9.46 -7.34 4.61
N PRO A 17 9.80 -8.30 3.72
CA PRO A 17 10.90 -8.12 2.76
C PRO A 17 10.72 -6.95 1.78
N TYR A 18 9.49 -6.48 1.59
CA TYR A 18 9.17 -5.41 0.64
C TYR A 18 9.04 -4.04 1.32
N THR A 19 9.05 -4.00 2.65
CA THR A 19 8.81 -2.80 3.47
C THR A 19 10.06 -2.33 4.24
N GLU A 20 11.25 -2.87 3.95
CA GLU A 20 12.48 -2.50 4.68
C GLU A 20 12.79 -1.00 4.57
N ASP A 21 12.80 -0.47 3.34
CA ASP A 21 13.01 0.95 3.05
C ASP A 21 11.71 1.69 2.67
N TYR A 22 10.55 1.12 2.99
CA TYR A 22 9.27 1.61 2.51
C TYR A 22 8.19 1.55 3.60
N GLU A 23 7.39 2.61 3.66
CA GLU A 23 6.22 2.70 4.52
C GLU A 23 4.94 2.35 3.75
N VAL A 24 4.00 1.68 4.43
CA VAL A 24 2.68 1.37 3.88
C VAL A 24 1.80 2.62 3.92
N VAL A 25 1.32 3.03 2.73
CA VAL A 25 0.41 4.17 2.57
C VAL A 25 -1.05 3.69 2.60
N SER A 26 -1.36 2.66 1.83
CA SER A 26 -2.72 2.15 1.70
C SER A 26 -2.72 0.69 1.27
N SER A 27 -3.79 -0.04 1.63
CA SER A 27 -4.10 -1.35 1.08
C SER A 27 -5.53 -1.41 0.56
N ALA A 28 -5.75 -2.11 -0.54
CA ALA A 28 -7.06 -2.30 -1.16
C ALA A 28 -7.20 -3.72 -1.73
N LEU A 29 -8.43 -4.23 -1.70
CA LEU A 29 -8.81 -5.46 -2.40
C LEU A 29 -9.44 -5.07 -3.74
N GLY A 30 -8.86 -5.53 -4.84
CA GLY A 30 -9.41 -5.31 -6.18
C GLY A 30 -10.55 -6.26 -6.51
N TYR A 31 -11.35 -5.88 -7.52
CA TYR A 31 -12.41 -6.73 -8.06
C TYR A 31 -11.87 -8.00 -8.73
N ASP A 32 -10.62 -7.97 -9.17
CA ASP A 32 -9.87 -9.10 -9.71
C ASP A 32 -9.30 -10.04 -8.62
N LYS A 33 -9.73 -9.83 -7.36
CA LYS A 33 -9.35 -10.60 -6.18
C LYS A 33 -7.87 -10.50 -5.82
N LYS A 34 -7.16 -9.49 -6.33
CA LYS A 34 -5.79 -9.19 -5.94
C LYS A 34 -5.77 -8.16 -4.81
N ILE A 35 -4.73 -8.23 -3.99
CA ILE A 35 -4.47 -7.20 -2.96
C ILE A 35 -3.46 -6.22 -3.54
N TYR A 36 -3.77 -4.93 -3.43
CA TYR A 36 -2.90 -3.85 -3.84
C TYR A 36 -2.41 -3.12 -2.61
N ILE A 37 -1.09 -2.98 -2.48
CA ILE A 37 -0.46 -2.26 -1.37
C ILE A 37 0.39 -1.14 -1.96
N LEU A 38 0.04 0.10 -1.64
CA LEU A 38 0.84 1.27 -2.00
C LEU A 38 1.87 1.50 -0.90
N LEU A 39 3.12 1.63 -1.32
CA LEU A 39 4.29 1.86 -0.51
C LEU A 39 4.97 3.16 -0.92
N VAL A 40 5.61 3.86 0.02
CA VAL A 40 6.43 5.05 -0.23
C VAL A 40 7.76 4.95 0.49
N ASN A 41 8.86 5.36 -0.15
CA ASN A 41 10.21 5.25 0.41
C ASN A 41 10.48 6.18 1.61
N LYS A 42 9.68 7.25 1.74
CA LYS A 42 9.67 8.15 2.89
C LYS A 42 8.30 8.79 2.95
N THR A 43 7.64 8.79 4.11
CA THR A 43 6.39 9.53 4.26
C THR A 43 6.63 11.02 4.01
N PRO A 44 5.88 11.68 3.10
CA PRO A 44 6.09 13.09 2.85
C PRO A 44 5.76 13.93 4.09
N GLU A 45 6.54 14.99 4.31
CA GLU A 45 6.42 15.81 5.51
C GLU A 45 5.10 16.58 5.54
N ARG A 46 4.52 16.67 6.73
CA ARG A 46 3.33 17.48 6.98
C ARG A 46 3.74 18.94 7.13
N MET A 47 3.01 19.86 6.51
CA MET A 47 3.14 21.27 6.85
C MET A 47 2.45 21.54 8.18
N ASP A 48 3.18 22.10 9.13
CA ASP A 48 2.69 22.48 10.47
C ASP A 48 1.94 21.35 11.20
N GLY A 49 2.26 20.10 10.88
CA GLY A 49 1.64 18.91 11.46
C GLY A 49 0.24 18.55 10.93
N ILE A 50 -0.36 19.37 10.04
CA ILE A 50 -1.79 19.25 9.71
C ILE A 50 -2.03 18.47 8.40
N PHE A 51 -1.38 18.84 7.30
CA PHE A 51 -1.58 18.18 6.00
C PHE A 51 -0.31 18.09 5.17
N VAL A 52 -0.18 16.99 4.45
CA VAL A 52 0.85 16.82 3.41
C VAL A 52 0.37 17.56 2.15
N GLN A 53 1.25 18.31 1.50
CA GLN A 53 0.92 18.93 0.22
C GLN A 53 0.65 17.86 -0.85
N SER A 54 -0.40 18.05 -1.65
CA SER A 54 -0.69 17.15 -2.77
C SER A 54 0.45 17.10 -3.79
N LYS A 55 1.19 18.20 -3.95
CA LYS A 55 2.43 18.28 -4.74
C LYS A 55 3.58 18.61 -3.80
N THR A 56 4.56 17.73 -3.73
CA THR A 56 5.68 17.84 -2.82
C THR A 56 6.86 18.57 -3.47
N SER A 57 7.65 19.29 -2.67
CA SER A 57 8.91 19.89 -3.09
C SER A 57 9.99 18.82 -3.34
N SER A 58 9.99 17.76 -2.53
CA SER A 58 10.84 16.58 -2.68
C SER A 58 10.26 15.56 -3.65
N LEU A 59 11.15 14.73 -4.21
CA LEU A 59 10.76 13.59 -5.02
C LEU A 59 10.68 12.34 -4.14
N PHE A 60 9.63 11.55 -4.36
CA PHE A 60 9.41 10.29 -3.67
C PHE A 60 9.41 9.13 -4.67
N THR A 61 9.75 7.95 -4.18
CA THR A 61 9.61 6.70 -4.92
C THR A 61 8.47 5.94 -4.29
N TYR A 62 7.44 5.70 -5.09
CA TYR A 62 6.34 4.82 -4.72
C TYR A 62 6.57 3.45 -5.31
N LYS A 63 6.00 2.45 -4.65
CA LYS A 63 5.94 1.10 -5.15
C LYS A 63 4.55 0.54 -4.88
N VAL A 64 4.02 -0.21 -5.84
CA VAL A 64 2.79 -0.97 -5.66
C VAL A 64 3.14 -2.44 -5.59
N LEU A 65 2.77 -3.10 -4.50
CA LEU A 65 2.73 -4.56 -4.44
C LEU A 65 1.36 -5.01 -4.93
N THR A 66 1.34 -5.89 -5.93
CA THR A 66 0.14 -6.61 -6.35
C THR A 66 0.29 -8.05 -5.91
N ILE A 67 -0.60 -8.52 -5.04
CA ILE A 67 -0.57 -9.85 -4.46
C ILE A 67 -1.73 -10.65 -5.05
N ALA A 68 -1.41 -11.71 -5.78
CA ALA A 68 -2.39 -12.62 -6.36
C ALA A 68 -2.96 -13.60 -5.31
N GLU A 69 -4.08 -14.25 -5.62
CA GLU A 69 -4.73 -15.22 -4.73
C GLU A 69 -3.83 -16.40 -4.36
N ASP A 70 -2.90 -16.77 -5.25
CA ASP A 70 -1.94 -17.85 -5.03
C ASP A 70 -0.70 -17.40 -4.22
N GLY A 71 -0.68 -16.14 -3.77
CA GLY A 71 0.40 -15.56 -2.97
C GLY A 71 1.57 -15.01 -3.79
N GLN A 72 1.51 -15.03 -5.13
CA GLN A 72 2.53 -14.37 -5.94
C GLN A 72 2.50 -12.86 -5.74
N ILE A 73 3.67 -12.24 -5.58
CA ILE A 73 3.83 -10.80 -5.41
C ILE A 73 4.50 -10.21 -6.64
N TYR A 74 3.89 -9.16 -7.18
CA TYR A 74 4.43 -8.36 -8.28
C TYR A 74 4.70 -6.94 -7.80
N GLU A 75 5.88 -6.41 -8.15
CA GLU A 75 6.28 -5.05 -7.80
C GLU A 75 6.17 -4.13 -9.02
N THR A 76 5.46 -3.01 -8.86
CA THR A 76 5.47 -1.91 -9.85
C THR A 76 6.09 -0.68 -9.19
N SER A 77 7.24 -0.25 -9.69
CA SER A 77 7.94 0.94 -9.18
C SER A 77 7.49 2.20 -9.90
N LEU A 78 7.26 3.25 -9.14
CA LEU A 78 6.88 4.59 -9.59
C LEU A 78 7.93 5.58 -9.06
N PRO A 79 9.09 5.71 -9.74
CA PRO A 79 10.17 6.56 -9.27
C PRO A 79 9.88 8.05 -9.54
N LYS A 80 10.55 8.93 -8.78
CA LYS A 80 10.61 10.39 -9.02
C LYS A 80 9.24 11.07 -9.06
N GLN A 81 8.33 10.67 -8.19
CA GLN A 81 6.99 11.25 -8.10
C GLN A 81 7.02 12.55 -7.30
N ARG A 82 6.30 13.55 -7.81
CA ARG A 82 6.08 14.85 -7.15
C ARG A 82 4.73 14.96 -6.47
N TYR A 83 3.88 13.95 -6.61
CA TYR A 83 2.56 13.95 -6.01
C TYR A 83 2.53 13.05 -4.78
N ASN A 84 1.74 13.45 -3.79
CA ASN A 84 1.42 12.63 -2.64
C ASN A 84 0.26 11.69 -3.02
N TYR A 85 0.55 10.41 -3.22
CA TYR A 85 -0.47 9.42 -3.52
C TYR A 85 -1.05 8.84 -2.24
N HIS A 86 -2.38 8.76 -2.17
CA HIS A 86 -3.09 8.26 -0.99
C HIS A 86 -3.68 6.86 -1.17
N PHE A 87 -3.94 6.46 -2.41
CA PHE A 87 -4.47 5.14 -2.74
C PHE A 87 -4.03 4.71 -4.14
N TYR A 88 -4.03 3.40 -4.36
CA TYR A 88 -3.92 2.80 -5.68
C TYR A 88 -5.11 1.86 -5.86
N THR A 89 -5.75 1.93 -7.02
CA THR A 89 -6.79 0.99 -7.43
C THR A 89 -6.50 0.54 -8.85
N ALA A 90 -6.59 -0.76 -9.09
CA ALA A 90 -6.73 -1.30 -10.44
C ALA A 90 -8.22 -1.55 -10.69
N TYR A 91 -8.69 -1.22 -11.89
CA TYR A 91 -10.07 -1.48 -12.34
C TYR A 91 -10.13 -2.83 -13.06
#